data_AF-A0A955CM39-F1
#
_entry.id   AF-A0A955CM39-F1
#
_cell.length_a   1.000
_cell.length_b   1.000
_cell.length_c   1.000
_cell.angle_alpha   90.00
_cell.angle_beta   90.00
_cell.angle_gamma   90.00
#
_symmetry.space_group_name_H-M   'P 1'
#
loop_
_entity.id
_entity.type
_entity.pdbx_description
1 polymer ?
#
loop_
_entity_poly.entity_id
_entity_poly.type
_entity_poly.pdbx_seq_one_letter_code
_entity_poly.pdbx_strand_id
1 'polypeptide(L)'
;MAQTQTPGDASASRRTLPEFLTSDESPQASRLTHEDVVHIHELTEEAVSLAERGALYASRARLTEVLRRIARNLDGNTAGQPHSQALAQAFRALDEADDFTYGGMELEADLETGSFINGHETPVLKGHDSVSPVRALEAYHRYARDQMVVAAGREVAAARVLYAFGRVEQRLREACQETRKGAARELPMFEASLVINPRDALTANELGVSLCREGQLNRAVEALQFSATLAPSPVTLANLSKVHGRLRSDEQMSIMTSPAPARLATQTPRRPRVEFVPTQQFAGQSDATVQRPGPNSNQSVTGVAGRFQSSPTQSIVPQQSGLWSGHAPLASPATPQSMWQR
;
A
#
# COMPACT_ATOMS: atom_id res chain seq x y z
N MET A 1 31.72 43.62 -18.01
CA MET A 1 30.31 43.50 -17.59
C MET A 1 29.85 42.10 -17.94
N ALA A 2 29.88 41.21 -16.94
CA ALA A 2 29.49 39.82 -17.08
C ALA A 2 27.97 39.71 -16.86
N GLN A 3 27.27 39.06 -17.78
CA GLN A 3 25.92 38.55 -17.55
C GLN A 3 25.95 37.05 -17.81
N THR A 4 26.20 36.29 -16.74
CA THR A 4 26.02 34.85 -16.68
C THR A 4 24.53 34.56 -16.56
N GLN A 5 23.97 33.92 -17.59
CA GLN A 5 22.70 33.21 -17.50
C GLN A 5 22.91 31.93 -16.66
N THR A 6 22.17 31.82 -15.57
CA THR A 6 21.91 30.55 -14.88
C THR A 6 20.49 30.11 -15.23
N PRO A 7 20.28 28.93 -15.84
CA PRO A 7 19.00 28.26 -15.76
C PRO A 7 18.99 27.46 -14.45
N GLY A 8 18.24 27.97 -13.47
CA GLY A 8 17.85 27.17 -12.33
C GLY A 8 16.82 26.15 -12.78
N ASP A 9 17.27 24.94 -13.10
CA ASP A 9 16.44 23.75 -13.16
C ASP A 9 15.91 23.45 -11.75
N ALA A 10 14.88 24.18 -11.36
CA ALA A 10 13.94 23.71 -10.35
C ALA A 10 13.08 22.63 -11.01
N SER A 11 13.65 21.44 -11.12
CA SER A 11 12.91 20.18 -11.22
C SER A 11 12.13 20.01 -9.92
N ALA A 12 11.06 20.80 -9.79
CA ALA A 12 9.99 20.56 -8.85
C ALA A 12 9.55 19.12 -9.11
N SER A 13 9.87 18.23 -8.18
CA SER A 13 9.35 16.88 -8.15
C SER A 13 7.85 17.00 -8.40
N ARG A 14 7.40 16.56 -9.59
CA ARG A 14 5.99 16.27 -9.79
C ARG A 14 5.71 15.16 -8.79
N ARG A 15 5.27 15.54 -7.59
CA ARG A 15 4.80 14.61 -6.57
C ARG A 15 3.64 13.90 -7.23
N THR A 16 3.91 12.68 -7.69
CA THR A 16 2.88 11.75 -8.13
C THR A 16 1.88 11.69 -6.99
N LEU A 17 0.66 12.14 -7.25
CA LEU A 17 -0.44 11.88 -6.35
C LEU A 17 -0.51 10.35 -6.16
N PRO A 18 -0.82 9.87 -4.94
CA PRO A 18 -1.04 8.45 -4.74
C PRO A 18 -1.98 7.89 -5.81
N GLU A 19 -1.79 6.64 -6.22
CA GLU A 19 -2.57 6.02 -7.31
C GLU A 19 -4.09 6.17 -7.09
N PHE A 20 -4.53 6.16 -5.82
CA PHE A 20 -5.92 6.32 -5.41
C PHE A 20 -6.49 7.76 -5.50
N LEU A 21 -5.68 8.78 -5.82
CA LEU A 21 -6.09 10.18 -5.93
C LEU A 21 -6.02 10.75 -7.37
N THR A 22 -5.84 9.90 -8.37
CA THR A 22 -5.60 10.31 -9.77
C THR A 22 -6.81 10.94 -10.48
N SER A 23 -7.96 11.10 -9.82
CA SER A 23 -9.16 11.75 -10.36
C SER A 23 -9.17 13.26 -10.07
N ASP A 24 -8.58 14.06 -10.95
CA ASP A 24 -8.52 15.53 -10.85
C ASP A 24 -9.86 16.15 -11.28
N GLU A 25 -10.80 16.31 -10.33
CA GLU A 25 -12.04 17.05 -10.56
C GLU A 25 -12.34 17.98 -9.37
N SER A 26 -12.64 19.24 -9.71
CA SER A 26 -12.92 20.32 -8.75
C SER A 26 -14.11 20.00 -7.83
N PRO A 27 -14.14 20.55 -6.59
CA PRO A 27 -15.26 20.32 -5.67
C PRO A 27 -16.57 20.82 -6.28
N GLN A 28 -17.54 19.91 -6.42
CA GLN A 28 -18.90 20.26 -6.83
C GLN A 28 -19.67 20.82 -5.64
N ALA A 29 -20.64 21.70 -5.90
CA ALA A 29 -21.56 22.18 -4.87
C ALA A 29 -22.37 21.00 -4.30
N SER A 30 -22.53 20.95 -2.97
CA SER A 30 -23.30 19.90 -2.31
C SER A 30 -24.74 19.88 -2.83
N ARG A 31 -25.21 18.67 -3.16
CA ARG A 31 -26.57 18.36 -3.60
C ARG A 31 -27.48 17.97 -2.44
N LEU A 32 -26.91 17.70 -1.26
CA LEU A 32 -27.65 17.44 -0.04
C LEU A 32 -28.12 18.75 0.60
N THR A 33 -29.30 18.72 1.22
CA THR A 33 -29.76 19.87 2.01
C THR A 33 -28.94 20.00 3.29
N HIS A 34 -28.92 21.19 3.90
CA HIS A 34 -28.25 21.37 5.19
C HIS A 34 -28.83 20.45 6.28
N GLU A 35 -30.15 20.27 6.28
CA GLU A 35 -30.85 19.36 7.19
C GLU A 35 -30.40 17.90 6.98
N ASP A 36 -30.25 17.47 5.73
CA ASP A 36 -29.74 16.13 5.43
C ASP A 36 -28.34 15.93 5.99
N VAL A 37 -27.45 16.90 5.81
CA VAL A 37 -26.06 16.83 6.29
C VAL A 37 -26.01 16.73 7.81
N VAL A 38 -26.81 17.53 8.53
CA VAL A 38 -26.90 17.48 9.99
C VAL A 38 -27.41 16.11 10.44
N HIS A 39 -28.46 15.59 9.82
CA HIS A 39 -29.00 14.29 10.20
C HIS A 39 -28.05 13.12 9.87
N ILE A 40 -27.36 13.18 8.73
CA ILE A 40 -26.31 12.21 8.37
C ILE A 40 -25.21 12.21 9.42
N HIS A 41 -24.79 13.39 9.88
CA HIS A 41 -23.79 13.52 10.93
C HIS A 41 -24.24 12.84 12.23
N GLU A 42 -25.46 13.13 12.70
CA GLU A 42 -26.03 12.52 13.91
C GLU A 42 -26.08 10.99 13.84
N LEU A 43 -26.59 10.44 12.73
CA LEU A 43 -26.66 8.99 12.54
C LEU A 43 -25.27 8.34 12.45
N THR A 44 -24.27 9.06 11.92
CA THR A 44 -22.88 8.60 11.87
C THR A 44 -22.30 8.52 13.28
N GLU A 45 -22.49 9.54 14.11
CA GLU A 45 -22.05 9.54 15.50
C GLU A 45 -22.74 8.46 16.33
N GLU A 46 -24.03 8.20 16.08
CA GLU A 46 -24.76 7.09 16.71
C GLU A 46 -24.10 5.74 16.37
N ALA A 47 -23.77 5.52 15.09
CA ALA A 47 -23.09 4.31 14.65
C ALA A 47 -21.70 4.16 15.29
N VAL A 48 -20.92 5.24 15.29
CA VAL A 48 -19.61 5.31 15.95
C VAL A 48 -19.74 4.94 17.42
N SER A 49 -20.73 5.49 18.13
CA SER A 49 -21.01 5.17 19.53
C SER A 49 -21.38 3.70 19.74
N LEU A 50 -22.12 3.07 18.81
CA LEU A 50 -22.37 1.63 18.83
C LEU A 50 -21.06 0.83 18.72
N ALA A 51 -20.15 1.22 17.82
CA ALA A 51 -18.86 0.56 17.66
C ALA A 51 -17.96 0.70 18.89
N GLU A 52 -17.97 1.86 19.56
CA GLU A 52 -17.25 2.08 20.81
C GLU A 52 -17.74 1.16 21.94
N ARG A 53 -19.05 0.89 21.99
CA ARG A 53 -19.65 -0.09 22.90
C ARG A 53 -19.44 -1.55 22.49
N GLY A 54 -18.69 -1.81 21.41
CA GLY A 54 -18.42 -3.16 20.89
C GLY A 54 -19.55 -3.74 20.04
N ALA A 55 -20.64 -3.01 19.80
CA ALA A 55 -21.75 -3.45 18.95
C ALA A 55 -21.43 -3.26 17.46
N LEU A 56 -20.35 -3.91 16.98
CA LEU A 56 -19.78 -3.69 15.64
C LEU A 56 -20.76 -4.03 14.51
N TYR A 57 -21.52 -5.13 14.61
CA TYR A 57 -22.53 -5.49 13.60
C TYR A 57 -23.69 -4.48 13.55
N ALA A 58 -24.13 -3.98 14.71
CA ALA A 58 -25.17 -2.94 14.76
C ALA A 58 -24.66 -1.62 14.18
N SER A 59 -23.42 -1.24 14.49
CA SER A 59 -22.75 -0.10 13.87
C SER A 59 -22.65 -0.24 12.35
N ARG A 60 -22.23 -1.40 11.84
CA ARG A 60 -22.16 -1.69 10.40
C ARG A 60 -23.53 -1.52 9.75
N ALA A 61 -24.57 -2.12 10.31
CA ALA A 61 -25.94 -2.01 9.79
C ALA A 61 -26.43 -0.56 9.78
N ARG A 62 -26.12 0.22 10.82
CA ARG A 62 -26.46 1.65 10.88
C ARG A 62 -25.74 2.45 9.80
N LEU A 63 -24.44 2.24 9.60
CA LEU A 63 -23.68 2.94 8.54
C LEU A 63 -24.15 2.56 7.13
N THR A 64 -24.56 1.30 6.91
CA THR A 64 -25.21 0.89 5.67
C THR A 64 -26.49 1.68 5.42
N GLU A 65 -27.32 1.91 6.45
CA GLU A 65 -28.54 2.71 6.30
C GLU A 65 -28.23 4.18 6.02
N VAL A 66 -27.20 4.75 6.66
CA VAL A 66 -26.76 6.13 6.38
C VAL A 66 -26.34 6.30 4.92
N LEU A 67 -25.52 5.38 4.37
CA LEU A 67 -25.12 5.42 2.96
C LEU A 67 -26.32 5.26 2.01
N ARG A 68 -27.27 4.38 2.33
CA ARG A 68 -28.51 4.23 1.54
C ARG A 68 -29.36 5.51 1.56
N ARG A 69 -29.43 6.19 2.71
CA ARG A 69 -30.14 7.47 2.82
C ARG A 69 -29.46 8.54 1.95
N ILE A 70 -28.14 8.64 1.98
CA ILE A 70 -27.37 9.53 1.10
C ILE A 70 -27.68 9.24 -0.36
N ALA A 71 -27.53 7.98 -0.79
CA ALA A 71 -27.75 7.58 -2.17
C ALA A 71 -29.18 7.91 -2.66
N ARG A 72 -30.22 7.60 -1.85
CA ARG A 72 -31.62 7.94 -2.18
C ARG A 72 -31.86 9.45 -2.26
N ASN A 73 -31.27 10.23 -1.36
CA ASN A 73 -31.40 11.68 -1.39
C ASN A 73 -30.75 12.26 -2.65
N LEU A 74 -29.60 11.73 -3.07
CA LEU A 74 -28.91 12.14 -4.28
C LEU A 74 -29.66 11.71 -5.56
N ASP A 75 -30.31 10.55 -5.55
CA ASP A 75 -31.16 10.10 -6.65
C ASP A 75 -32.39 11.01 -6.82
N GLY A 76 -32.95 11.53 -5.72
CA GLY A 76 -34.15 12.36 -5.74
C GLY A 76 -35.30 11.66 -6.48
N ASN A 77 -35.87 12.33 -7.49
CA ASN A 77 -36.90 11.78 -8.37
C ASN A 77 -36.35 11.26 -9.71
N THR A 78 -35.03 11.06 -9.83
CA THR A 78 -34.40 10.66 -11.09
C THR A 78 -34.82 9.24 -11.46
N ALA A 79 -35.32 9.06 -12.70
CA ALA A 79 -35.56 7.73 -13.24
C ALA A 79 -34.23 6.98 -13.37
N GLY A 80 -34.08 5.86 -12.65
CA GLY A 80 -32.91 4.99 -12.72
C GLY A 80 -32.07 4.88 -11.44
N GLN A 81 -32.28 5.74 -10.44
CA GLN A 81 -31.63 5.67 -9.11
C GLN A 81 -30.11 5.31 -9.16
N PRO A 82 -29.30 6.05 -9.94
CA PRO A 82 -27.91 5.67 -10.21
C PRO A 82 -27.05 5.57 -8.94
N HIS A 83 -27.26 6.42 -7.94
CA HIS A 83 -26.49 6.40 -6.69
C HIS A 83 -26.85 5.17 -5.84
N SER A 84 -28.14 4.85 -5.73
CA SER A 84 -28.60 3.66 -5.00
C SER A 84 -28.15 2.37 -5.70
N GLN A 85 -28.18 2.34 -7.03
CA GLN A 85 -27.69 1.21 -7.81
C GLN A 85 -26.17 1.03 -7.64
N ALA A 86 -25.40 2.12 -7.71
CA ALA A 86 -23.96 2.08 -7.47
C ALA A 86 -23.65 1.55 -6.05
N LEU A 87 -24.39 2.00 -5.04
CA LEU A 87 -24.18 1.50 -3.66
C LEU A 87 -24.44 0.00 -3.55
N ALA A 88 -25.50 -0.49 -4.20
CA ALA A 88 -25.80 -1.92 -4.23
C ALA A 88 -24.70 -2.72 -4.94
N GLN A 89 -24.19 -2.21 -6.06
CA GLN A 89 -23.06 -2.81 -6.79
C GLN A 89 -21.77 -2.81 -5.97
N ALA A 90 -21.51 -1.76 -5.20
CA ALA A 90 -20.34 -1.69 -4.33
C ALA A 90 -20.36 -2.77 -3.25
N PHE A 91 -21.48 -2.92 -2.53
CA PHE A 91 -21.60 -3.95 -1.50
C PHE A 91 -21.57 -5.35 -2.07
N ARG A 92 -22.18 -5.56 -3.24
CA ARG A 92 -22.11 -6.85 -3.92
C ARG A 92 -20.69 -7.23 -4.30
N ALA A 93 -19.93 -6.30 -4.89
CA ALA A 93 -18.53 -6.55 -5.23
C ALA A 93 -17.68 -6.85 -3.99
N LEU A 94 -18.00 -6.26 -2.83
CA LEU A 94 -17.34 -6.61 -1.57
C LEU A 94 -17.72 -7.99 -1.03
N ASP A 95 -18.97 -8.41 -1.21
CA ASP A 95 -19.41 -9.74 -0.78
C ASP A 95 -18.81 -10.83 -1.69
N GLU A 96 -18.80 -10.61 -3.00
CA GLU A 96 -18.16 -11.49 -3.99
C GLU A 96 -16.62 -11.50 -3.88
N ALA A 97 -16.01 -10.43 -3.36
CA ALA A 97 -14.57 -10.36 -3.12
C ALA A 97 -14.09 -11.35 -2.04
N ASP A 98 -14.95 -11.73 -1.10
CA ASP A 98 -14.59 -12.68 -0.03
C ASP A 98 -14.26 -14.08 -0.58
N ASP A 99 -14.78 -14.45 -1.76
CA ASP A 99 -14.52 -15.74 -2.38
C ASP A 99 -13.03 -15.91 -2.77
N PHE A 100 -12.31 -14.81 -3.00
CA PHE A 100 -10.88 -14.83 -3.36
C PHE A 100 -9.92 -14.87 -2.15
N THR A 101 -10.46 -14.94 -0.94
CA THR A 101 -9.64 -14.96 0.29
C THR A 101 -9.16 -16.36 0.67
N TYR A 102 -9.69 -17.40 0.02
CA TYR A 102 -9.27 -18.80 0.14
C TYR A 102 -8.57 -19.24 -1.14
N GLY A 103 -7.25 -19.30 -1.11
CA GLY A 103 -6.46 -19.79 -2.23
C GLY A 103 -5.18 -20.44 -1.72
N GLY A 104 -5.32 -21.61 -1.09
CA GLY A 104 -4.19 -22.48 -0.78
C GLY A 104 -3.99 -23.46 -1.93
N MET A 105 -2.83 -23.38 -2.61
CA MET A 105 -2.39 -24.16 -3.78
C MET A 105 -2.68 -23.47 -5.14
N GLU A 106 -1.61 -23.02 -5.77
CA GLU A 106 -1.56 -22.12 -6.95
C GLU A 106 -2.22 -22.71 -8.21
N LEU A 107 -2.27 -24.05 -8.35
CA LEU A 107 -2.79 -24.70 -9.57
C LEU A 107 -4.30 -24.99 -9.54
N GLU A 108 -4.88 -25.23 -8.36
CA GLU A 108 -6.34 -25.37 -8.19
C GLU A 108 -7.00 -23.99 -8.06
N ALA A 109 -6.30 -23.04 -7.44
CA ALA A 109 -6.78 -21.67 -7.25
C ALA A 109 -7.11 -20.93 -8.55
N ASP A 110 -6.33 -21.11 -9.62
CA ASP A 110 -6.58 -20.43 -10.90
C ASP A 110 -7.83 -20.97 -11.63
N LEU A 111 -8.08 -22.29 -11.56
CA LEU A 111 -9.27 -22.92 -12.12
C LEU A 111 -10.54 -22.55 -11.33
N GLU A 112 -10.43 -22.46 -10.00
CA GLU A 112 -11.52 -22.03 -9.12
C GLU A 112 -11.84 -20.53 -9.28
N THR A 113 -10.82 -19.69 -9.44
CA THR A 113 -10.99 -18.23 -9.60
C THR A 113 -11.85 -17.89 -10.83
N GLY A 114 -11.61 -18.54 -11.97
CA GLY A 114 -12.43 -18.35 -13.17
C GLY A 114 -13.90 -18.77 -12.97
N SER A 115 -14.14 -19.84 -12.20
CA SER A 115 -15.49 -20.31 -11.87
C SER A 115 -16.25 -19.28 -11.01
N PHE A 116 -15.62 -18.78 -9.95
CA PHE A 116 -16.19 -17.71 -9.11
C PHE A 116 -16.50 -16.46 -9.93
N ILE A 117 -15.53 -15.95 -10.68
CA ILE A 117 -15.69 -14.76 -11.53
C ILE A 117 -16.88 -14.94 -12.47
N ASN A 118 -17.07 -16.11 -13.09
CA ASN A 118 -18.19 -16.35 -13.99
C ASN A 118 -19.55 -16.45 -13.28
N GLY A 119 -19.59 -16.92 -12.04
CA GLY A 119 -20.80 -16.98 -11.20
C GLY A 119 -21.24 -15.64 -10.61
N HIS A 120 -20.30 -14.71 -10.41
CA HIS A 120 -20.57 -13.39 -9.82
C HIS A 120 -21.48 -12.51 -10.68
N GLU A 121 -22.25 -11.59 -10.09
CA GLU A 121 -23.00 -10.61 -10.87
C GLU A 121 -22.16 -9.35 -11.16
N THR A 122 -21.08 -9.10 -10.40
CA THR A 122 -20.17 -7.99 -10.69
C THR A 122 -19.55 -8.17 -12.08
N PRO A 123 -19.53 -7.14 -12.94
CA PRO A 123 -19.07 -7.26 -14.33
C PRO A 123 -17.53 -7.34 -14.46
N VAL A 124 -16.81 -7.31 -13.35
CA VAL A 124 -15.35 -7.24 -13.30
C VAL A 124 -14.73 -8.58 -13.72
N LEU A 125 -13.73 -8.51 -14.60
CA LEU A 125 -12.93 -9.65 -15.10
C LEU A 125 -13.73 -10.74 -15.84
N LYS A 126 -14.98 -10.47 -16.23
CA LYS A 126 -15.77 -11.39 -17.06
C LYS A 126 -15.09 -11.64 -18.40
N GLY A 127 -14.96 -12.92 -18.78
CA GLY A 127 -14.35 -13.32 -20.06
C GLY A 127 -12.83 -13.20 -20.11
N HIS A 128 -12.15 -12.97 -18.98
CA HIS A 128 -10.70 -13.10 -18.90
C HIS A 128 -10.31 -14.52 -18.51
N ASP A 129 -9.44 -15.13 -19.32
CA ASP A 129 -8.87 -16.45 -19.02
C ASP A 129 -7.70 -16.30 -18.05
N SER A 130 -7.74 -17.03 -16.94
CA SER A 130 -6.70 -17.16 -15.91
C SER A 130 -6.27 -15.85 -15.23
N VAL A 131 -6.98 -15.48 -14.16
CA VAL A 131 -6.61 -14.39 -13.24
C VAL A 131 -6.31 -14.98 -11.87
N SER A 132 -5.21 -14.55 -11.24
CA SER A 132 -4.89 -15.01 -9.88
C SER A 132 -5.88 -14.46 -8.84
N PRO A 133 -6.15 -15.18 -7.72
CA PRO A 133 -7.08 -14.72 -6.68
C PRO A 133 -6.76 -13.32 -6.16
N VAL A 134 -5.47 -12.99 -5.98
CA VAL A 134 -5.03 -11.66 -5.50
C VAL A 134 -5.39 -10.56 -6.50
N ARG A 135 -5.18 -10.80 -7.80
CA ARG A 135 -5.54 -9.84 -8.85
C ARG A 135 -7.06 -9.70 -8.98
N ALA A 136 -7.81 -10.78 -8.79
CA ALA A 136 -9.26 -10.75 -8.76
C ALA A 136 -9.77 -9.91 -7.57
N LEU A 137 -9.27 -10.17 -6.36
CA LEU A 137 -9.58 -9.41 -5.15
C LEU A 137 -9.33 -7.90 -5.34
N GLU A 138 -8.16 -7.54 -5.85
CA GLU A 138 -7.82 -6.13 -6.12
C GLU A 138 -8.77 -5.49 -7.15
N ALA A 139 -9.17 -6.22 -8.19
CA ALA A 139 -10.09 -5.71 -9.20
C ALA A 139 -11.51 -5.48 -8.63
N TYR A 140 -11.99 -6.40 -7.78
CA TYR A 140 -13.28 -6.25 -7.10
C TYR A 140 -13.25 -5.11 -6.08
N HIS A 141 -12.18 -4.98 -5.30
CA HIS A 141 -12.00 -3.82 -4.40
C HIS A 141 -11.97 -2.50 -5.18
N ARG A 142 -11.26 -2.44 -6.31
CA ARG A 142 -11.22 -1.25 -7.17
C ARG A 142 -12.61 -0.88 -7.67
N TYR A 143 -13.37 -1.86 -8.16
CA TYR A 143 -14.74 -1.64 -8.59
C TYR A 143 -15.65 -1.19 -7.45
N ALA A 144 -15.56 -1.82 -6.27
CA ALA A 144 -16.32 -1.43 -5.10
C ALA A 144 -16.04 0.02 -4.69
N ARG A 145 -14.76 0.42 -4.66
CA ARG A 145 -14.36 1.81 -4.42
C ARG A 145 -14.99 2.76 -5.43
N ASP A 146 -14.88 2.47 -6.73
CA ASP A 146 -15.41 3.35 -7.78
C ASP A 146 -16.93 3.51 -7.66
N GLN A 147 -17.64 2.41 -7.38
CA GLN A 147 -19.07 2.43 -7.12
C GLN A 147 -19.44 3.18 -5.83
N MET A 148 -18.62 3.11 -4.78
CA MET A 148 -18.82 3.92 -3.56
C MET A 148 -18.67 5.41 -3.85
N VAL A 149 -17.70 5.81 -4.67
CA VAL A 149 -17.51 7.22 -5.06
C VAL A 149 -18.72 7.72 -5.86
N VAL A 150 -19.23 6.91 -6.80
CA VAL A 150 -20.47 7.22 -7.54
C VAL A 150 -21.65 7.33 -6.59
N ALA A 151 -21.85 6.34 -5.71
CA ALA A 151 -22.95 6.33 -4.73
C ALA A 151 -22.93 7.55 -3.79
N ALA A 152 -21.74 7.99 -3.39
CA ALA A 152 -21.55 9.13 -2.51
C ALA A 152 -21.77 10.49 -3.18
N GLY A 153 -21.83 10.56 -4.52
CA GLY A 153 -22.03 11.82 -5.26
C GLY A 153 -20.99 12.90 -4.96
N ARG A 154 -19.79 12.51 -4.51
CA ARG A 154 -18.72 13.40 -4.02
C ARG A 154 -19.12 14.30 -2.84
N GLU A 155 -20.09 13.88 -2.03
CA GLU A 155 -20.49 14.58 -0.82
C GLU A 155 -19.48 14.39 0.32
N VAL A 156 -18.96 15.48 0.89
CA VAL A 156 -18.00 15.41 2.01
C VAL A 156 -18.60 14.69 3.23
N ALA A 157 -19.92 14.83 3.44
CA ALA A 157 -20.63 14.09 4.48
C ALA A 157 -20.51 12.56 4.26
N ALA A 158 -20.59 12.09 3.02
CA ALA A 158 -20.45 10.69 2.68
C ALA A 158 -19.01 10.17 2.91
N ALA A 159 -17.99 11.00 2.67
CA ALA A 159 -16.60 10.64 2.98
C ALA A 159 -16.43 10.29 4.48
N ARG A 160 -17.03 11.08 5.38
CA ARG A 160 -17.00 10.79 6.82
C ARG A 160 -17.68 9.47 7.16
N VAL A 161 -18.80 9.16 6.51
CA VAL A 161 -19.50 7.88 6.70
C VAL A 161 -18.62 6.71 6.23
N LEU A 162 -17.99 6.84 5.06
CA LEU A 162 -17.08 5.82 4.52
C LEU A 162 -15.84 5.62 5.38
N TYR A 163 -15.27 6.69 5.95
CA TYR A 163 -14.21 6.60 6.96
C TYR A 163 -14.66 5.80 8.20
N ALA A 164 -15.81 6.16 8.77
CA ALA A 164 -16.36 5.45 9.93
C ALA A 164 -16.65 3.98 9.61
N PHE A 165 -17.14 3.70 8.40
CA PHE A 165 -17.41 2.34 7.92
C PHE A 165 -16.12 1.53 7.82
N GLY A 166 -15.08 2.08 7.19
CA GLY A 166 -13.77 1.43 7.09
C GLY A 166 -13.20 1.08 8.47
N ARG A 167 -13.33 2.00 9.45
CA ARG A 167 -12.92 1.74 10.84
C ARG A 167 -13.71 0.60 11.49
N VAL A 168 -15.01 0.48 11.20
CA VAL A 168 -15.85 -0.61 11.73
C VAL A 168 -15.51 -1.95 11.08
N GLU A 169 -15.32 -2.00 9.77
CA GLU A 169 -14.92 -3.22 9.05
C GLU A 169 -13.54 -3.70 9.50
N GLN A 170 -12.59 -2.77 9.68
CA GLN A 170 -11.27 -3.10 10.23
C GLN A 170 -11.38 -3.76 11.61
N ARG A 171 -12.23 -3.23 12.50
CA ARG A 171 -12.45 -3.82 13.84
C ARG A 171 -13.19 -5.14 13.80
N LEU A 172 -14.16 -5.31 12.88
CA LEU A 172 -14.83 -6.59 12.66
C LEU A 172 -13.83 -7.65 12.21
N ARG A 173 -12.94 -7.30 11.29
CA ARG A 173 -11.88 -8.17 10.80
C ARG A 173 -10.89 -8.55 11.91
N GLU A 174 -10.52 -7.61 12.77
CA GLU A 174 -9.70 -7.86 13.96
C GLU A 174 -10.40 -8.80 14.97
N ALA A 175 -11.72 -8.69 15.15
CA ALA A 175 -12.48 -9.55 16.05
C ALA A 175 -12.66 -10.99 15.53
N CYS A 176 -12.65 -11.19 14.21
CA CYS A 176 -12.88 -12.50 13.57
C CYS A 176 -11.61 -13.38 13.44
N GLN A 177 -10.48 -12.99 14.05
CA GLN A 177 -9.13 -13.51 13.76
C GLN A 177 -8.87 -15.01 14.04
N GLU A 178 -9.81 -15.78 14.60
CA GLU A 178 -9.51 -17.16 15.00
C GLU A 178 -9.50 -18.20 13.86
N THR A 179 -10.12 -17.95 12.69
CA THR A 179 -10.25 -19.02 11.66
C THR A 179 -10.27 -18.58 10.19
N ARG A 180 -10.48 -17.30 9.86
CA ARG A 180 -10.61 -16.82 8.48
C ARG A 180 -9.98 -15.45 8.30
N LYS A 181 -8.96 -15.33 7.42
CA LYS A 181 -8.55 -14.01 6.92
C LYS A 181 -9.60 -13.55 5.91
N GLY A 182 -10.66 -12.87 6.37
CA GLY A 182 -11.62 -12.23 5.47
C GLY A 182 -11.00 -11.10 4.65
N ALA A 183 -11.66 -10.69 3.58
CA ALA A 183 -11.17 -9.63 2.70
C ALA A 183 -11.01 -8.34 3.50
N ALA A 184 -10.00 -7.54 3.14
CA ALA A 184 -9.76 -6.23 3.74
C ALA A 184 -10.79 -5.20 3.23
N ARG A 185 -12.07 -5.40 3.62
CA ARG A 185 -13.23 -4.60 3.20
C ARG A 185 -13.08 -3.11 3.55
N GLU A 186 -12.22 -2.78 4.53
CA GLU A 186 -11.88 -1.41 4.91
C GLU A 186 -11.12 -0.64 3.82
N LEU A 187 -10.33 -1.31 2.98
CA LEU A 187 -9.49 -0.67 1.97
C LEU A 187 -10.30 0.16 0.96
N PRO A 188 -11.28 -0.40 0.22
CA PRO A 188 -12.05 0.39 -0.74
C PRO A 188 -12.86 1.51 -0.10
N MET A 189 -13.25 1.38 1.19
CA MET A 189 -13.95 2.44 1.91
C MET A 189 -13.03 3.63 2.23
N PHE A 190 -11.82 3.37 2.71
CA PHE A 190 -10.84 4.43 2.95
C PHE A 190 -10.39 5.08 1.64
N GLU A 191 -10.17 4.29 0.59
CA GLU A 191 -9.84 4.82 -0.73
C GLU A 191 -10.97 5.70 -1.28
N ALA A 192 -12.23 5.26 -1.20
CA ALA A 192 -13.37 6.06 -1.66
C ALA A 192 -13.53 7.35 -0.83
N SER A 193 -13.34 7.29 0.49
CA SER A 193 -13.33 8.47 1.36
C SER A 193 -12.26 9.48 0.93
N LEU A 194 -11.05 9.04 0.59
CA LEU A 194 -9.97 9.91 0.12
C LEU A 194 -10.20 10.47 -1.28
N VAL A 195 -10.84 9.72 -2.18
CA VAL A 195 -11.24 10.25 -3.49
C VAL A 195 -12.24 11.41 -3.31
N ILE A 196 -13.16 11.29 -2.36
CA ILE A 196 -14.19 12.32 -2.09
C ILE A 196 -13.61 13.49 -1.29
N ASN A 197 -12.78 13.22 -0.28
CA ASN A 197 -12.12 14.21 0.56
C ASN A 197 -10.58 13.99 0.57
N PRO A 198 -9.86 14.49 -0.45
CA PRO A 198 -8.43 14.25 -0.60
C PRO A 198 -7.55 14.85 0.51
N ARG A 199 -8.09 15.76 1.33
CA ARG A 199 -7.34 16.44 2.41
C ARG A 199 -7.52 15.78 3.77
N ASP A 200 -8.08 14.58 3.82
CA ASP A 200 -8.24 13.83 5.05
C ASP A 200 -6.96 13.05 5.42
N ALA A 201 -6.10 13.70 6.21
CA ALA A 201 -4.87 13.10 6.70
C ALA A 201 -5.12 11.87 7.61
N LEU A 202 -6.26 11.83 8.30
CA LEU A 202 -6.61 10.74 9.21
C LEU A 202 -6.97 9.49 8.40
N THR A 203 -7.85 9.63 7.41
CA THR A 203 -8.19 8.53 6.50
C THR A 203 -6.94 7.99 5.78
N ALA A 204 -6.03 8.87 5.32
CA ALA A 204 -4.78 8.45 4.70
C ALA A 204 -3.86 7.64 5.65
N ASN A 205 -3.83 8.01 6.94
CA ASN A 205 -3.08 7.23 7.94
C ASN A 205 -3.71 5.84 8.16
N GLU A 206 -5.03 5.74 8.29
CA GLU A 206 -5.72 4.45 8.48
C GLU A 206 -5.60 3.53 7.25
N LEU A 207 -5.67 4.10 6.04
CA LEU A 207 -5.40 3.38 4.80
C LEU A 207 -3.99 2.80 4.80
N GLY A 208 -2.98 3.60 5.18
CA GLY A 208 -1.60 3.16 5.26
C GLY A 208 -1.37 2.04 6.28
N VAL A 209 -2.01 2.11 7.45
CA VAL A 209 -1.99 1.03 8.45
C VAL A 209 -2.61 -0.25 7.90
N SER A 210 -3.76 -0.14 7.22
CA SER A 210 -4.48 -1.28 6.65
C SER A 210 -3.69 -1.95 5.51
N LEU A 211 -3.11 -1.16 4.61
CA LEU A 211 -2.23 -1.66 3.53
C LEU A 211 -0.99 -2.37 4.09
N CYS A 212 -0.42 -1.87 5.18
CA CYS A 212 0.71 -2.52 5.84
C CYS A 212 0.32 -3.92 6.37
N ARG A 213 -0.90 -4.08 6.90
CA ARG A 213 -1.40 -5.37 7.39
C ARG A 213 -1.60 -6.38 6.25
N GLU A 214 -2.01 -5.91 5.07
CA GLU A 214 -2.09 -6.72 3.85
C GLU A 214 -0.74 -7.02 3.21
N GLY A 215 0.37 -6.53 3.77
CA GLY A 215 1.71 -6.71 3.20
C GLY A 215 1.98 -5.83 1.97
N GLN A 216 1.07 -4.92 1.62
CA GLN A 216 1.24 -3.96 0.52
C GLN A 216 2.12 -2.77 0.96
N LEU A 217 3.37 -3.07 1.34
CA LEU A 217 4.25 -2.12 2.03
C LEU A 217 4.54 -0.85 1.23
N ASN A 218 4.71 -0.96 -0.09
CA ASN A 218 4.97 0.21 -0.94
C ASN A 218 3.77 1.19 -0.94
N ARG A 219 2.56 0.68 -1.16
CA ARG A 219 1.33 1.50 -1.08
C ARG A 219 1.09 2.05 0.32
N ALA A 220 1.46 1.30 1.36
CA ALA A 220 1.38 1.77 2.75
C ALA A 220 2.32 2.96 3.00
N VAL A 221 3.56 2.92 2.48
CA VAL A 221 4.49 4.05 2.53
C VAL A 221 3.90 5.27 1.84
N GLU A 222 3.36 5.11 0.63
CA GLU A 222 2.74 6.22 -0.12
C GLU A 222 1.60 6.88 0.66
N ALA A 223 0.68 6.08 1.21
CA ALA A 223 -0.46 6.59 1.98
C ALA A 223 -0.02 7.30 3.28
N LEU A 224 0.95 6.74 4.02
CA LEU A 224 1.47 7.34 5.25
C LEU A 224 2.31 8.60 5.00
N GLN A 225 3.10 8.61 3.93
CA GLN A 225 3.81 9.82 3.49
C GLN A 225 2.81 10.90 3.11
N PHE A 226 1.77 10.56 2.34
CA PHE A 226 0.71 11.50 1.99
C PHE A 226 0.03 12.08 3.25
N SER A 227 -0.38 11.23 4.20
CA SER A 227 -0.89 11.66 5.50
C SER A 227 0.07 12.62 6.23
N ALA A 228 1.36 12.28 6.30
CA ALA A 228 2.37 13.10 6.94
C ALA A 228 2.59 14.44 6.22
N THR A 229 2.40 14.51 4.90
CA THR A 229 2.46 15.78 4.16
C THR A 229 1.26 16.68 4.42
N LEU A 230 0.07 16.10 4.64
CA LEU A 230 -1.15 16.85 4.94
C LEU A 230 -1.15 17.35 6.40
N ALA A 231 -0.88 16.46 7.34
CA ALA A 231 -0.83 16.77 8.77
C ALA A 231 0.17 15.84 9.48
N PRO A 232 1.43 16.28 9.70
CA PRO A 232 2.40 15.51 10.45
C PRO A 232 1.89 15.24 11.87
N SER A 233 1.94 13.98 12.30
CA SER A 233 1.60 13.61 13.68
C SER A 233 2.57 12.55 14.21
N PRO A 234 2.80 12.46 15.53
CA PRO A 234 3.62 11.41 16.11
C PRO A 234 3.14 10.00 15.73
N VAL A 235 1.82 9.81 15.63
CA VAL A 235 1.21 8.53 15.23
C VAL A 235 1.55 8.19 13.78
N THR A 236 1.36 9.12 12.86
CA THR A 236 1.66 8.92 11.42
C THR A 236 3.15 8.63 11.21
N LEU A 237 4.03 9.38 11.89
CA LEU A 237 5.48 9.18 11.79
C LEU A 237 5.92 7.84 12.41
N ALA A 238 5.33 7.44 13.53
CA ALA A 238 5.57 6.13 14.13
C ALA A 238 5.11 4.99 13.21
N ASN A 239 3.93 5.11 12.59
CA ASN A 239 3.43 4.15 11.61
C ASN A 239 4.37 4.07 10.41
N LEU A 240 4.78 5.21 9.84
CA LEU A 240 5.70 5.25 8.70
C LEU A 240 7.05 4.59 9.03
N SER A 241 7.59 4.84 10.22
CA SER A 241 8.82 4.20 10.71
C SER A 241 8.67 2.67 10.79
N LYS A 242 7.54 2.18 11.31
CA LYS A 242 7.24 0.73 11.35
C LYS A 242 7.18 0.12 9.95
N VAL A 243 6.54 0.78 8.99
CA VAL A 243 6.47 0.28 7.60
C VAL A 243 7.85 0.23 6.94
N HIS A 244 8.67 1.26 7.10
CA HIS A 244 10.05 1.24 6.59
C HIS A 244 10.92 0.16 7.24
N GLY A 245 10.69 -0.12 8.53
CA GLY A 245 11.32 -1.25 9.22
C GLY A 245 11.00 -2.58 8.54
N ARG A 246 9.72 -2.85 8.27
CA ARG A 246 9.27 -4.06 7.58
C ARG A 246 9.79 -4.17 6.15
N LEU A 247 9.75 -3.07 5.40
CA LEU A 247 10.22 -3.06 4.01
C LEU A 247 11.70 -3.43 3.92
N ARG A 248 12.53 -2.90 4.85
CA ARG A 248 13.94 -3.26 4.93
C ARG A 248 14.15 -4.72 5.30
N SER A 249 13.37 -5.26 6.24
CA SER A 249 13.44 -6.67 6.62
C SER A 249 13.07 -7.57 5.44
N ASP A 250 12.04 -7.24 4.68
CA ASP A 250 11.61 -8.01 3.52
C ASP A 250 12.67 -7.97 2.39
N GLU A 251 13.28 -6.81 2.17
CA GLU A 251 14.39 -6.66 1.22
C GLU A 251 15.62 -7.49 1.64
N GLN A 252 16.00 -7.43 2.92
CA GLN A 252 17.10 -8.24 3.47
C GLN A 252 16.83 -9.74 3.35
N MET A 253 15.60 -10.18 3.66
CA MET A 253 15.19 -11.57 3.50
C MET A 253 15.20 -12.00 2.03
N SER A 254 14.79 -11.14 1.11
CA SER A 254 14.85 -11.40 -0.34
C SER A 254 16.29 -11.58 -0.84
N ILE A 255 17.23 -10.77 -0.35
CA ILE A 255 18.66 -10.91 -0.66
C ILE A 255 19.22 -12.23 -0.10
N MET A 256 18.82 -12.62 1.12
CA MET A 256 19.30 -13.85 1.77
C MET A 256 18.68 -15.13 1.20
N THR A 257 17.44 -15.06 0.69
CA THR A 257 16.72 -16.20 0.09
C THR A 257 16.85 -16.26 -1.43
N SER A 258 17.39 -15.22 -2.07
CA SER A 258 17.76 -15.28 -3.48
C SER A 258 18.75 -16.43 -3.68
N PRO A 259 18.46 -17.41 -4.54
CA PRO A 259 19.46 -18.40 -4.90
C PRO A 259 20.62 -17.63 -5.51
N ALA A 260 21.76 -17.61 -4.80
CA ALA A 260 23.01 -17.11 -5.33
C ALA A 260 23.12 -17.65 -6.76
N PRO A 261 23.37 -16.82 -7.79
CA PRO A 261 23.41 -17.34 -9.15
C PRO A 261 24.44 -18.47 -9.14
N ALA A 262 23.99 -19.68 -9.46
CA ALA A 262 24.82 -20.85 -9.73
C ALA A 262 25.72 -20.64 -10.98
N ARG A 263 26.06 -19.39 -11.30
CA ARG A 263 26.97 -18.95 -12.36
C ARG A 263 28.44 -18.94 -11.92
N LEU A 264 28.76 -19.38 -10.71
CA LEU A 264 30.14 -19.65 -10.28
C LEU A 264 30.53 -21.13 -10.33
N ALA A 265 29.60 -22.05 -10.67
CA ALA A 265 29.89 -23.48 -10.71
C ALA A 265 30.11 -24.08 -12.12
N THR A 266 29.97 -23.29 -13.20
CA THR A 266 30.31 -23.75 -14.58
C THR A 266 31.50 -23.03 -15.21
N GLN A 267 32.14 -22.10 -14.50
CA GLN A 267 33.47 -21.64 -14.86
C GLN A 267 34.48 -22.34 -13.96
N THR A 268 34.80 -23.60 -14.29
CA THR A 268 36.16 -24.08 -14.03
C THR A 268 37.10 -23.01 -14.56
N PRO A 269 37.91 -22.32 -13.73
CA PRO A 269 38.96 -21.47 -14.27
C PRO A 269 39.83 -22.40 -15.11
N ARG A 270 39.90 -22.14 -16.42
CA ARG A 270 40.90 -22.75 -17.29
C ARG A 270 42.23 -22.37 -16.65
N ARG A 271 42.81 -23.30 -15.88
CA ARG A 271 44.18 -23.17 -15.38
C ARG A 271 45.02 -22.84 -16.61
N PRO A 272 45.82 -21.76 -16.62
CA PRO A 272 46.76 -21.56 -17.71
C PRO A 272 47.59 -22.83 -17.80
N ARG A 273 47.60 -23.48 -18.98
CA ARG A 273 48.46 -24.63 -19.23
C ARG A 273 49.88 -24.16 -19.00
N VAL A 274 50.51 -24.64 -17.92
CA VAL A 274 51.96 -24.56 -17.78
C VAL A 274 52.51 -25.60 -18.73
N GLU A 275 52.96 -25.14 -19.89
CA GLU A 275 53.65 -25.95 -20.87
C GLU A 275 55.14 -25.96 -20.51
N PHE A 276 55.67 -27.13 -20.17
CA PHE A 276 57.10 -27.28 -19.92
C PHE A 276 57.83 -27.27 -21.24
N VAL A 277 58.49 -26.14 -21.52
CA VAL A 277 59.38 -25.97 -22.67
C VAL A 277 60.72 -26.66 -22.35
N PRO A 278 61.21 -27.58 -23.20
CA PRO A 278 62.56 -28.16 -23.05
C PRO A 278 63.63 -27.08 -23.11
N THR A 279 64.67 -27.19 -22.26
CA THR A 279 65.73 -26.17 -22.07
C THR A 279 66.42 -25.72 -23.37
N GLN A 280 66.43 -26.57 -24.40
CA GLN A 280 67.01 -26.30 -25.70
C GLN A 280 66.22 -25.26 -26.53
N GLN A 281 64.90 -25.15 -26.33
CA GLN A 281 64.06 -24.13 -26.97
C GLN A 281 64.15 -22.77 -26.27
N PHE A 282 64.45 -22.75 -24.97
CA PHE A 282 64.66 -21.52 -24.20
C PHE A 282 66.01 -20.85 -24.52
N ALA A 283 67.06 -21.64 -24.80
CA ALA A 283 68.39 -21.14 -25.11
C ALA A 283 68.55 -20.57 -26.55
N GLY A 284 67.53 -20.70 -27.41
CA GLY A 284 67.57 -20.24 -28.80
C GLY A 284 66.95 -18.87 -29.07
N GLN A 285 66.39 -18.19 -28.06
CA GLN A 285 65.71 -16.89 -28.20
C GLN A 285 66.46 -15.71 -27.57
N SER A 286 67.77 -15.84 -27.34
CA SER A 286 68.62 -14.69 -26.99
C SER A 286 69.19 -14.04 -28.25
N ASP A 287 68.31 -13.43 -29.05
CA ASP A 287 68.69 -12.31 -29.93
C ASP A 287 67.44 -11.56 -30.45
N ALA A 288 66.86 -10.74 -29.57
CA ALA A 288 65.93 -9.68 -29.96
C ALA A 288 65.92 -8.59 -28.87
N THR A 289 66.86 -7.66 -29.02
CA THR A 289 66.87 -6.26 -28.60
C THR A 289 65.97 -5.86 -27.42
N VAL A 290 66.62 -5.76 -26.26
CA VAL A 290 66.15 -5.04 -25.07
C VAL A 290 65.84 -3.57 -25.42
N GLN A 291 64.57 -3.16 -25.38
CA GLN A 291 64.19 -1.75 -25.25
C GLN A 291 63.82 -1.46 -23.80
N ARG A 292 64.70 -0.70 -23.13
CA ARG A 292 64.48 -0.07 -21.82
C ARG A 292 63.54 1.13 -21.94
N PRO A 293 62.56 1.28 -21.04
CA PRO A 293 62.13 2.60 -20.58
C PRO A 293 62.83 2.96 -19.25
N GLY A 294 63.31 4.20 -19.17
CA GLY A 294 64.03 4.78 -18.04
C GLY A 294 63.17 5.14 -16.81
N PRO A 295 63.76 5.79 -15.78
CA PRO A 295 63.40 5.56 -14.38
C PRO A 295 62.60 6.68 -13.71
N ASN A 296 61.76 6.31 -12.74
CA ASN A 296 61.65 6.93 -11.40
C ASN A 296 60.74 6.03 -10.52
N SER A 297 61.27 5.30 -9.53
CA SER A 297 61.64 5.74 -8.17
C SER A 297 60.46 6.39 -7.42
N ASN A 298 60.11 6.07 -6.18
CA ASN A 298 60.39 4.95 -5.29
C ASN A 298 59.28 5.04 -4.21
N GLN A 299 58.74 3.89 -3.80
CA GLN A 299 58.56 3.47 -2.39
C GLN A 299 57.93 4.50 -1.40
N SER A 300 56.92 4.15 -0.63
CA SER A 300 57.11 3.20 0.47
C SER A 300 55.78 2.78 1.09
N VAL A 301 55.60 1.47 1.23
CA VAL A 301 54.63 0.84 2.13
C VAL A 301 55.45 0.28 3.29
N THR A 302 55.18 0.75 4.50
CA THR A 302 55.60 0.12 5.75
C THR A 302 54.35 -0.37 6.47
N GLY A 303 54.25 -1.70 6.63
CA GLY A 303 53.18 -2.35 7.36
C GLY A 303 53.42 -2.35 8.87
N VAL A 304 52.37 -2.68 9.63
CA VAL A 304 52.48 -3.23 10.99
C VAL A 304 51.39 -4.28 11.20
N ALA A 305 51.82 -5.44 11.70
CA ALA A 305 51.03 -6.60 12.05
C ALA A 305 50.24 -6.41 13.36
N GLY A 306 49.13 -7.14 13.54
CA GLY A 306 48.44 -7.18 14.83
C GLY A 306 47.18 -8.05 14.92
N ARG A 307 47.38 -9.34 15.17
CA ARG A 307 46.69 -10.21 16.17
C ARG A 307 45.15 -10.30 16.24
N PHE A 308 44.67 -11.55 16.04
CA PHE A 308 43.57 -12.30 16.68
C PHE A 308 42.49 -11.56 17.50
N GLN A 309 41.21 -11.88 17.21
CA GLN A 309 40.29 -12.46 18.20
C GLN A 309 39.01 -13.02 17.54
N SER A 310 38.58 -14.18 18.04
CA SER A 310 37.39 -14.94 17.66
C SER A 310 36.30 -14.81 18.73
N SER A 311 35.04 -15.08 18.33
CA SER A 311 33.82 -15.49 19.10
C SER A 311 32.63 -14.52 18.94
N PRO A 312 31.38 -14.95 19.24
CA PRO A 312 30.72 -16.20 18.87
C PRO A 312 29.32 -16.00 18.25
N THR A 313 28.80 -17.08 17.66
CA THR A 313 27.44 -17.28 17.15
C THR A 313 26.38 -17.09 18.24
N GLN A 314 25.34 -16.28 17.99
CA GLN A 314 24.07 -16.35 18.73
C GLN A 314 22.91 -16.62 17.77
N SER A 315 22.31 -17.79 17.97
CA SER A 315 21.04 -18.22 17.41
C SER A 315 19.92 -17.30 17.90
N ILE A 316 19.12 -16.78 16.98
CA ILE A 316 17.87 -16.06 17.31
C ILE A 316 16.70 -16.87 16.76
N VAL A 317 15.91 -17.37 17.71
CA VAL A 317 14.56 -17.93 17.53
C VAL A 317 13.62 -16.78 17.16
N PRO A 318 12.77 -16.87 16.11
CA PRO A 318 11.81 -15.81 15.82
C PRO A 318 10.60 -15.93 16.75
N GLN A 319 10.48 -14.97 17.67
CA GLN A 319 9.29 -14.78 18.51
C GLN A 319 8.26 -13.96 17.73
N GLN A 320 7.12 -14.59 17.43
CA GLN A 320 5.95 -13.93 16.84
C GLN A 320 5.25 -13.01 17.86
N SER A 321 4.50 -12.06 17.28
CA SER A 321 3.28 -11.41 17.80
C SER A 321 3.41 -10.41 18.96
N GLY A 322 2.99 -9.16 18.68
CA GLY A 322 2.87 -8.10 19.67
C GLY A 322 2.19 -6.83 19.14
N LEU A 323 0.87 -6.90 18.99
CA LEU A 323 -0.15 -5.85 19.20
C LEU A 323 0.11 -4.41 18.67
N TRP A 324 -0.66 -4.02 17.65
CA TRP A 324 -0.74 -2.67 17.08
C TRP A 324 -1.59 -1.74 17.95
N SER A 325 -1.05 -1.31 19.09
CA SER A 325 -1.73 -0.35 19.97
C SER A 325 -1.38 1.08 19.55
N GLY A 326 -2.20 1.63 18.66
CA GLY A 326 -2.13 3.02 18.23
C GLY A 326 -3.48 3.49 17.70
N HIS A 327 -4.56 3.16 18.40
CA HIS A 327 -5.88 3.64 18.03
C HIS A 327 -6.00 5.09 18.47
N ALA A 328 -6.13 6.00 17.50
CA ALA A 328 -6.82 7.25 17.78
C ALA A 328 -8.26 6.89 18.19
N PRO A 329 -8.79 7.48 19.28
CA PRO A 329 -10.23 7.41 19.53
C PRO A 329 -10.98 7.90 18.29
N LEU A 330 -12.24 7.50 18.13
CA LEU A 330 -13.14 8.09 17.14
C LEU A 330 -13.44 9.53 17.56
N ALA A 331 -12.41 10.39 17.53
CA ALA A 331 -12.52 11.77 17.93
C ALA A 331 -13.20 12.54 16.79
N SER A 332 -14.40 13.04 17.07
CA SER A 332 -15.04 14.10 16.29
C SER A 332 -14.03 15.25 16.07
N PRO A 333 -13.72 15.66 14.82
CA PRO A 333 -13.01 16.91 14.61
C PRO A 333 -13.91 18.04 15.11
N ALA A 334 -13.37 18.87 16.01
CA ALA A 334 -14.05 20.05 16.53
C ALA A 334 -14.62 20.89 15.38
N THR A 335 -15.91 21.21 15.48
CA THR A 335 -16.63 22.15 14.63
C THR A 335 -15.84 23.46 14.52
N PRO A 336 -15.54 24.00 13.33
CA PRO A 336 -15.13 25.39 13.22
C PRO A 336 -16.39 26.28 13.33
N GLN A 337 -16.98 26.33 14.51
CA GLN A 337 -18.01 27.32 14.86
C GLN A 337 -17.31 28.52 15.53
N SER A 338 -16.72 29.40 14.72
CA SER A 338 -16.58 30.85 14.97
C SER A 338 -15.48 31.46 14.10
N MET A 339 -15.77 31.83 12.85
CA MET A 339 -14.95 32.84 12.17
C MET A 339 -15.68 33.62 11.07
N TRP A 340 -16.97 33.94 11.28
CA TRP A 340 -17.67 34.99 10.52
C TRP A 340 -18.71 35.69 11.41
N GLN A 341 -18.23 36.44 12.40
CA GLN A 341 -18.95 37.57 12.97
C GLN A 341 -17.93 38.65 13.35
N ARG A 342 -17.62 39.53 12.40
CA ARG A 342 -17.59 40.99 12.52
C ARG A 342 -17.18 41.61 11.20
#